data_AF-A0A7C9GED7-F1
#
_entry.id   AF-A0A7C9GED7-F1
#
_cell.length_a   1.000
_cell.length_b   1.000
_cell.length_c   1.000
_cell.angle_alpha   90.00
_cell.angle_beta   90.00
_cell.angle_gamma   90.00
#
_symmetry.space_group_name_H-M   'P 1'
#
loop_
_entity.id
_entity.type
_entity.pdbx_description
1 polymer ?
#
loop_
_entity_poly.entity_id
_entity_poly.type
_entity_poly.pdbx_seq_one_letter_code
_entity_poly.pdbx_strand_id
1 'polypeptide(L)'
;MMWTKMFKQGPDQDTIQAGSVYRRIRRDNTVETATVLAIREDSMGIPHVRYRVSFGRADQHIFEEGPRVLSLDCFKEQYRSLPVS
;
A
#
# COMPACT_ATOMS: atom_id res chain seq x y z
N MET A 1 -1.95 -37.31 -16.78
CA MET A 1 -2.99 -36.83 -15.86
C MET A 1 -3.08 -35.32 -15.94
N MET A 2 -4.28 -34.82 -16.24
CA MET A 2 -4.62 -33.42 -16.44
C MET A 2 -4.41 -32.56 -15.18
N TRP A 3 -3.97 -31.32 -15.42
CA TRP A 3 -3.79 -30.25 -14.46
C TRP A 3 -5.10 -29.68 -13.92
N THR A 4 -5.08 -29.21 -12.67
CA THR A 4 -5.57 -27.87 -12.30
C THR A 4 -5.11 -27.53 -10.88
N LYS A 5 -3.94 -26.89 -10.75
CA LYS A 5 -3.72 -26.02 -9.59
C LYS A 5 -4.53 -24.76 -9.87
N MET A 6 -5.65 -24.63 -9.17
CA MET A 6 -6.37 -23.37 -9.09
C MET A 6 -5.47 -22.36 -8.38
N PHE A 7 -4.68 -21.62 -9.15
CA PHE A 7 -4.15 -20.35 -8.69
C PHE A 7 -5.37 -19.43 -8.57
N LYS A 8 -5.95 -19.34 -7.36
CA LYS A 8 -6.80 -18.21 -7.03
C LYS A 8 -5.93 -16.99 -7.21
N GLN A 9 -6.14 -16.27 -8.31
CA GLN A 9 -5.61 -14.94 -8.51
C GLN A 9 -5.92 -14.17 -7.23
N GLY A 10 -4.88 -13.85 -6.45
CA GLY A 10 -5.01 -12.88 -5.38
C GLY A 10 -5.58 -11.59 -5.97
N PRO A 11 -6.25 -10.74 -5.17
CA PRO A 11 -6.84 -9.51 -5.67
C PRO A 11 -5.80 -8.80 -6.52
N ASP A 12 -6.20 -8.43 -7.73
CA ASP A 12 -5.39 -7.72 -8.73
C ASP A 12 -4.35 -6.85 -8.02
N GLN A 13 -3.06 -7.05 -8.28
CA GLN A 13 -2.00 -6.23 -7.67
C GLN A 13 -2.22 -4.73 -7.95
N ASP A 14 -3.06 -4.39 -8.92
CA ASP A 14 -3.51 -3.05 -9.28
C ASP A 14 -4.70 -2.50 -8.47
N THR A 15 -5.35 -3.30 -7.63
CA THR A 15 -6.50 -2.81 -6.85
C THR A 15 -6.06 -2.43 -5.44
N ILE A 16 -5.92 -1.12 -5.19
CA ILE A 16 -5.72 -0.61 -3.83
C ILE A 16 -7.01 -0.77 -3.04
N GLN A 17 -6.93 -1.32 -1.83
CA GLN A 17 -8.09 -1.56 -0.97
C GLN A 17 -7.91 -0.90 0.40
N ALA A 18 -9.01 -0.40 0.97
CA ALA A 18 -9.02 0.09 2.35
C ALA A 18 -8.78 -1.05 3.34
N GLY A 19 -7.99 -0.80 4.38
CA GLY A 19 -7.51 -1.80 5.32
C GLY A 19 -6.24 -2.53 4.89
N SER A 20 -5.88 -2.47 3.60
CA SER A 20 -4.67 -3.13 3.09
C SER A 20 -3.40 -2.36 3.46
N VAL A 21 -2.31 -3.11 3.58
CA VAL A 21 -0.99 -2.61 3.96
C VAL A 21 -0.03 -2.73 2.78
N TYR A 22 0.68 -1.65 2.51
CA TYR A 22 1.66 -1.54 1.44
C TYR A 22 2.99 -1.04 1.99
N ARG A 23 4.09 -1.33 1.29
CA ARG A 23 5.42 -0.88 1.68
C ARG A 23 6.13 -0.12 0.58
N ARG A 24 7.01 0.78 1.01
CA ARG A 24 7.99 1.46 0.18
C ARG A 24 9.35 1.39 0.86
N ILE A 25 10.37 0.98 0.12
CA ILE A 25 11.76 1.02 0.58
C ILE A 25 12.40 2.26 -0.02
N ARG A 26 12.88 3.16 0.83
CA ARG A 26 13.61 4.36 0.41
C ARG A 26 15.09 4.03 0.17
N ARG A 27 15.81 4.92 -0.53
CA ARG A 27 17.24 4.74 -0.88
C ARG A 27 18.16 4.59 0.33
N ASP A 28 17.72 5.10 1.48
CA ASP A 28 18.43 5.05 2.76
C ASP A 28 18.06 3.80 3.60
N ASN A 29 17.42 2.80 2.98
CA ASN A 29 16.90 1.59 3.60
C ASN A 29 15.80 1.81 4.66
N THR A 30 15.23 3.02 4.73
CA THR A 30 14.02 3.25 5.54
C THR A 30 12.84 2.54 4.91
N VAL A 31 12.12 1.74 5.69
CA VAL A 31 10.90 1.05 5.26
C VAL A 31 9.70 1.87 5.72
N GLU A 32 8.95 2.40 4.76
CA GLU A 32 7.63 2.96 5.01
C GLU A 32 6.59 1.85 4.90
N THR A 33 5.73 1.74 5.90
CA THR A 33 4.56 0.86 5.88
C THR A 33 3.30 1.72 5.89
N ALA A 34 2.61 1.76 4.76
CA ALA A 34 1.36 2.49 4.59
C ALA A 34 0.16 1.56 4.84
N THR A 35 -0.73 1.97 5.73
CA THR A 35 -2.04 1.33 5.94
C THR A 35 -3.11 2.22 5.31
N VAL A 36 -3.80 1.71 4.29
CA VAL A 36 -4.86 2.46 3.63
C VAL A 36 -6.07 2.56 4.55
N LEU A 37 -6.51 3.78 4.82
CA LEU A 37 -7.67 4.07 5.66
C LEU A 37 -8.94 4.20 4.84
N ALA A 38 -8.86 4.86 3.68
CA ALA A 38 -9.99 5.05 2.78
C ALA A 38 -9.52 5.43 1.37
N ILE A 39 -10.40 5.19 0.40
CA ILE A 39 -10.28 5.73 -0.96
C ILE A 39 -11.52 6.60 -1.21
N ARG A 40 -11.33 7.83 -1.71
CA ARG A 40 -12.39 8.80 -1.97
C ARG A 40 -12.06 9.60 -3.22
N GLU A 41 -13.05 9.92 -4.03
CA GLU A 41 -12.90 10.86 -5.13
C GLU A 41 -13.02 12.30 -4.60
N ASP A 42 -12.28 13.22 -5.21
CA ASP A 42 -12.46 14.65 -4.99
C ASP A 42 -13.59 15.21 -5.87
N SER A 43 -13.80 16.53 -5.83
CA SER A 43 -14.83 17.20 -6.64
C SER A 43 -14.60 17.12 -8.15
N MET A 44 -13.40 16.71 -8.58
CA MET A 44 -13.02 16.54 -9.98
C MET A 44 -13.06 15.06 -10.41
N GLY A 45 -13.47 14.15 -9.52
CA GLY A 45 -13.51 12.71 -9.78
C GLY A 45 -12.16 12.01 -9.66
N ILE A 46 -11.13 12.66 -9.12
CA ILE A 46 -9.80 12.05 -8.99
C ILE A 46 -9.77 11.19 -7.72
N PRO A 47 -9.47 9.88 -7.82
CA PRO A 47 -9.41 9.01 -6.66
C PRO A 47 -8.19 9.32 -5.80
N HIS A 48 -8.41 9.53 -4.51
CA HIS A 48 -7.41 9.79 -3.49
C HIS A 48 -7.40 8.70 -2.43
N VAL A 49 -6.20 8.29 -2.04
CA VAL A 49 -5.92 7.32 -1.00
C VAL A 49 -5.56 8.07 0.28
N ARG A 50 -6.38 7.92 1.32
CA ARG A 50 -6.05 8.36 2.68
C ARG A 50 -5.39 7.19 3.40
N TYR A 51 -4.21 7.39 3.97
CA TYR A 51 -3.44 6.33 4.61
C TYR A 51 -2.69 6.83 5.84
N ARG A 52 -2.38 5.91 6.76
CA ARG A 52 -1.43 6.12 7.85
C ARG A 52 -0.10 5.52 7.44
N VAL A 53 1.02 6.15 7.80
CA VAL A 53 2.35 5.60 7.50
C VAL A 53 3.12 5.37 8.78
N SER A 54 3.82 4.25 8.86
CA SER A 54 4.84 4.04 9.88
C SER A 54 6.20 3.84 9.24
N PHE A 55 7.25 4.29 9.93
CA PHE A 55 8.63 4.21 9.47
C PHE A 55 9.39 3.22 10.35
N GLY A 56 10.06 2.26 9.72
CA GLY A 56 10.95 1.33 10.40
C GLY A 56 12.35 1.35 9.80
N ARG A 57 13.36 1.33 10.67
CA ARG A 57 14.71 0.82 10.37
C ARG A 57 15.01 -0.32 11.34
N ALA A 58 15.93 -1.21 10.98
CA ALA A 58 16.27 -2.39 11.78
C ALA A 58 16.74 -2.07 13.21
N ASP A 59 17.12 -0.83 13.47
CA ASP A 59 17.74 -0.33 14.70
C ASP A 59 16.97 0.82 15.38
N GLN A 60 15.81 1.26 14.86
CA GLN A 60 15.13 2.47 15.36
C GLN A 60 13.63 2.32 15.59
N HIS A 61 13.15 3.15 16.52
CA HIS A 61 11.76 3.26 16.97
C HIS A 61 10.79 3.44 15.80
N ILE A 62 9.71 2.66 15.80
CA ILE A 62 8.64 2.80 14.79
C ILE A 62 7.90 4.11 15.07
N PHE A 63 8.08 5.09 14.19
CA PHE A 63 7.32 6.34 14.23
C PHE A 63 6.08 6.19 13.36
N GLU A 64 4.92 6.55 13.91
CA GLU A 64 3.64 6.57 13.19
C GLU A 64 3.28 8.02 12.85
N GLU A 65 3.01 8.29 11.57
CA GLU A 65 2.68 9.61 11.08
C GLU A 65 1.37 9.63 10.28
N GLY A 66 0.63 10.72 10.49
CA GLY A 66 -0.51 11.07 9.64
C GLY A 66 -1.85 10.51 10.13
N PRO A 67 -2.92 10.98 9.49
CA PRO A 67 -3.24 10.54 8.13
C PRO A 67 -2.67 11.43 7.01
N ARG A 68 -2.13 10.79 5.97
CA ARG A 68 -1.67 11.40 4.71
C ARG A 68 -2.68 11.11 3.58
N VAL A 69 -2.61 11.92 2.52
CA VAL A 69 -3.43 11.74 1.31
C VAL A 69 -2.52 11.82 0.08
N LEU A 70 -2.73 10.90 -0.88
CA LEU A 70 -2.15 10.94 -2.23
C LEU A 70 -3.24 10.61 -3.24
N SER A 71 -3.05 10.99 -4.50
CA SER A 71 -3.83 10.38 -5.58
C SER A 71 -3.57 8.87 -5.63
N LEU A 72 -4.53 8.11 -6.13
CA LEU A 72 -4.43 6.67 -6.29
C LEU A 72 -3.22 6.27 -7.14
N ASP A 73 -2.98 6.99 -8.23
CA ASP A 73 -1.87 6.71 -9.14
C ASP A 73 -0.51 6.97 -8.47
N CYS A 74 -0.34 8.11 -7.81
CA CYS A 74 0.89 8.40 -7.06
C CYS A 74 1.11 7.40 -5.91
N PHE A 75 0.04 6.89 -5.30
CA PHE A 75 0.15 5.85 -4.28
C PHE A 75 0.66 4.53 -4.89
N LYS A 76 0.08 4.09 -6.02
CA LYS A 76 0.49 2.89 -6.75
C LYS A 76 1.92 2.97 -7.26
N GLU A 77 2.38 4.14 -7.69
CA GLU A 77 3.77 4.32 -8.12
C GLU A 77 4.76 4.10 -6.98
N GLN A 78 4.42 4.60 -5.79
CA GLN A 78 5.33 4.65 -4.64
C GLN A 78 5.32 3.41 -3.77
N TYR A 79 4.18 2.73 -3.65
CA TYR A 79 3.98 1.63 -2.71
C TYR A 79 3.72 0.31 -3.43
N ARG A 80 4.19 -0.79 -2.83
CA ARG A 80 3.99 -2.16 -3.32
C ARG A 80 3.27 -2.98 -2.27
N SER A 81 2.37 -3.88 -2.71
CA SER A 81 1.69 -4.80 -1.81
C SER A 81 2.69 -5.74 -1.17
N LEU A 82 2.45 -6.09 0.09
CA LEU A 82 3.23 -7.14 0.73
C LEU A 82 2.83 -8.49 0.13
N PRO A 83 3.78 -9.35 -0.28
CA PRO A 83 3.46 -10.72 -0.62
C PRO A 83 2.91 -11.40 0.64
N VAL A 84 1.68 -11.89 0.55
CA VAL A 84 1.08 -12.72 1.59
C VAL A 84 1.82 -14.06 1.54
N SER A 85 2.52 -14.41 2.63
CA SER A 85 3.24 -15.69 2.77
C SER A 85 2.27 -16.86 2.92
#